data_AF-A0A1Z1UZ38-F1
#
_entry.id   AF-A0A1Z1UZ38-F1
#
_cell.length_a   1.000
_cell.length_b   1.000
_cell.length_c   1.000
_cell.angle_alpha   90.00
_cell.angle_beta   90.00
_cell.angle_gamma   90.00
#
_symmetry.space_group_name_H-M   'P 1'
#
loop_
_entity.id
_entity.type
_entity.pdbx_description
1 polymer ?
#
loop_
_entity_poly.entity_id
_entity_poly.type
_entity_poly.pdbx_seq_one_letter_code
_entity_poly.pdbx_strand_id
1 'polypeptide(L)'
;MGGGMLIGSMLGAILASLFNATFVNTVYVIIAILALILMFIKVKPTTQETKSKPLLFIIVGFGIGVISGIVGAGGAFIIIPVLLALFKLPMNTVVNNSIAIAFISSVGAFFIKLMQGYIPVESAIFLIIE
;
A
#
# COMPACT_ATOMS: atom_id res chain seq x y z
N MET A 1 1.51 8.23 -8.91
CA MET A 1 1.09 7.11 -8.04
C MET A 1 1.24 7.46 -6.56
N GLY A 2 2.42 7.89 -6.09
CA GLY A 2 2.68 8.22 -4.68
C GLY A 2 1.67 9.19 -4.02
N GLY A 3 1.34 10.31 -4.68
CA GLY A 3 0.34 11.25 -4.14
C GLY A 3 -1.06 10.65 -3.97
N GLY A 4 -1.53 9.89 -4.96
CA GLY A 4 -2.81 9.16 -4.84
C GLY A 4 -2.78 8.15 -3.70
N MET A 5 -1.65 7.44 -3.55
CA MET A 5 -1.48 6.46 -2.49
C MET A 5 -1.42 7.08 -1.09
N LEU A 6 -0.79 8.24 -0.91
CA LEU A 6 -0.78 8.99 0.35
C LEU A 6 -2.21 9.35 0.78
N ILE A 7 -2.96 10.01 -0.11
CA ILE A 7 -4.33 10.45 0.18
C ILE A 7 -5.22 9.23 0.43
N GLY A 8 -5.07 8.19 -0.41
CA GLY A 8 -5.77 6.93 -0.25
C GLY A 8 -5.49 6.29 1.10
N SER A 9 -4.23 6.20 1.53
CA SER A 9 -3.88 5.56 2.81
C SER A 9 -4.32 6.36 4.02
N MET A 10 -4.34 7.70 3.92
CA MET A 10 -4.93 8.53 4.98
C MET A 10 -6.43 8.25 5.10
N LEU A 11 -7.17 8.27 3.99
CA LEU A 11 -8.61 7.96 3.99
C LEU A 11 -8.88 6.52 4.44
N GLY A 12 -8.09 5.56 3.99
CA GLY A 12 -8.17 4.17 4.39
C GLY A 12 -7.95 3.99 5.89
N ALA A 13 -6.97 4.70 6.47
CA ALA A 13 -6.70 4.68 7.90
C ALA A 13 -7.83 5.32 8.73
N ILE A 14 -8.52 6.34 8.19
CA ILE A 14 -9.75 6.88 8.79
C ILE A 14 -10.86 5.84 8.73
N LEU A 15 -11.11 5.26 7.55
CA LEU A 15 -12.14 4.23 7.34
C LEU A 15 -11.91 2.99 8.21
N ALA A 16 -10.66 2.61 8.44
CA ALA A 16 -10.29 1.45 9.25
C ALA A 16 -10.95 1.47 10.64
N SER A 17 -11.10 2.67 11.23
CA SER A 17 -11.69 2.87 12.56
C SER A 17 -13.19 2.55 12.61
N LEU A 18 -13.87 2.53 11.46
CA LEU A 18 -15.29 2.22 11.36
C LEU A 18 -15.54 0.70 11.24
N PHE A 19 -14.49 -0.09 10.97
CA PHE A 19 -14.61 -1.52 10.74
C PHE A 19 -14.13 -2.33 11.94
N ASN A 20 -14.74 -3.49 12.14
CA ASN A 20 -14.36 -4.41 13.19
C ASN A 20 -13.05 -5.13 12.85
N ALA A 21 -12.26 -5.53 13.85
CA ALA A 21 -10.96 -6.16 13.67
C ALA A 21 -11.03 -7.43 12.80
N THR A 22 -12.09 -8.23 12.98
CA THR A 22 -12.34 -9.44 12.17
C THR A 22 -12.50 -9.13 10.68
N PHE A 23 -13.16 -8.01 10.36
CA PHE A 23 -13.35 -7.60 8.96
C PHE A 23 -12.02 -7.18 8.34
N VAL A 24 -11.25 -6.34 9.04
CA VAL A 24 -9.92 -5.88 8.57
C VAL A 24 -8.99 -7.07 8.36
N ASN A 25 -8.97 -8.03 9.30
CA ASN A 25 -8.13 -9.23 9.20
C ASN A 25 -8.57 -10.14 8.03
N THR A 26 -9.88 -10.31 7.82
CA THR A 26 -10.40 -11.07 6.67
C THR A 26 -9.97 -10.44 5.35
N VAL A 27 -10.10 -9.12 5.23
CA VAL A 27 -9.65 -8.37 4.05
C VAL A 27 -8.14 -8.53 3.85
N TYR A 28 -7.35 -8.44 4.93
CA TYR A 28 -5.90 -8.66 4.87
C TYR A 28 -5.54 -10.04 4.30
N VAL A 29 -6.17 -11.11 4.79
CA VAL A 29 -5.94 -12.48 4.31
C VAL A 29 -6.29 -12.61 2.83
N ILE A 30 -7.43 -12.07 2.40
CA ILE A 30 -7.84 -12.11 0.99
C ILE A 30 -6.80 -11.43 0.09
N ILE A 31 -6.31 -10.26 0.49
CA ILE A 31 -5.33 -9.52 -0.32
C ILE A 31 -3.96 -10.20 -0.28
N ALA A 32 -3.56 -10.79 0.85
CA ALA A 32 -2.31 -11.54 0.96
C ALA A 32 -2.30 -12.75 0.02
N ILE A 33 -3.41 -13.50 -0.05
CA ILE A 33 -3.58 -14.62 -0.98
C ILE A 33 -3.55 -14.11 -2.43
N LEU A 34 -4.24 -13.01 -2.73
CA LEU A 34 -4.24 -12.42 -4.06
C LEU A 34 -2.83 -11.97 -4.49
N ALA A 35 -2.10 -11.31 -3.60
CA ALA A 35 -0.72 -10.88 -3.85
C ALA A 35 0.22 -12.06 -4.07
N LEU A 36 0.06 -13.13 -3.28
CA LEU A 36 0.78 -14.39 -3.45
C LEU A 36 0.56 -14.94 -4.87
N ILE A 37 -0.70 -15.11 -5.28
CA ILE A 37 -1.04 -15.62 -6.62
C ILE A 37 -0.41 -14.75 -7.72
N LEU A 38 -0.51 -13.42 -7.59
CA LEU A 38 0.05 -12.48 -8.56
C LEU A 38 1.59 -12.52 -8.62
N MET A 39 2.28 -12.76 -7.49
CA MET A 39 3.73 -12.88 -7.45
C MET A 39 4.25 -14.16 -8.14
N PHE A 40 3.48 -15.24 -8.15
CA PHE A 40 3.85 -16.46 -8.89
C PHE A 40 3.75 -16.29 -10.42
N ILE A 41 3.03 -15.28 -10.90
CA ILE A 41 2.93 -14.98 -12.33
C ILE A 41 4.22 -14.28 -12.77
N LYS A 42 5.03 -14.97 -13.58
CA LYS A 42 6.19 -14.35 -14.25
C LYS A 42 5.72 -13.31 -15.26
N VAL A 43 5.79 -12.04 -14.87
CA VAL A 43 5.55 -10.92 -15.79
C VAL A 43 6.81 -10.71 -16.63
N LYS A 44 6.68 -10.86 -17.96
CA LYS A 44 7.74 -10.44 -18.88
C LYS A 44 7.75 -8.90 -18.92
N PRO A 45 8.87 -8.24 -18.58
CA PRO A 45 8.93 -6.79 -18.63
C PRO A 45 8.75 -6.34 -20.08
N THR A 46 7.83 -5.42 -20.30
CA THR A 46 7.63 -4.80 -21.61
C THR A 46 8.38 -3.48 -21.63
N THR A 47 9.34 -3.34 -22.53
CA THR A 47 10.12 -2.11 -22.75
C THR A 47 9.35 -1.04 -23.52
N GLN A 48 8.04 -1.22 -23.76
CA GLN A 48 7.24 -0.18 -24.38
C GLN A 48 6.99 0.89 -23.35
N GLU A 49 7.45 2.11 -23.67
CA GLU A 49 7.06 3.34 -22.99
C GLU A 49 5.54 3.34 -22.85
N THR A 50 5.06 3.05 -21.63
CA THR A 50 3.65 3.17 -21.31
C THR A 50 3.31 4.63 -21.55
N LYS A 51 2.57 4.91 -22.63
CA LYS A 51 2.04 6.24 -22.95
C LYS A 51 1.43 6.78 -21.66
N SER A 52 2.16 7.69 -21.02
CA SER A 52 2.01 8.01 -19.61
C SER A 52 0.60 8.54 -19.38
N LYS A 53 -0.28 7.72 -18.80
CA LYS A 53 -1.58 8.18 -18.29
C LYS A 53 -1.38 8.49 -16.80
N PRO A 54 -0.84 9.66 -16.42
CA PRO A 54 -0.55 9.99 -15.02
C PRO A 54 -1.80 9.86 -14.14
N LEU A 55 -2.98 10.12 -14.73
CA LEU A 55 -4.28 9.95 -14.06
C LEU A 55 -4.53 8.49 -13.62
N LEU A 56 -4.20 7.51 -14.47
CA LEU A 56 -4.37 6.09 -14.16
C LEU A 56 -3.49 5.68 -12.98
N PHE A 57 -2.24 6.15 -12.94
CA PHE A 57 -1.34 5.91 -11.82
C PHE A 57 -1.83 6.54 -10.51
N ILE A 58 -2.49 7.71 -10.56
CA ILE A 58 -3.05 8.34 -9.37
C ILE A 58 -4.26 7.56 -8.85
N ILE A 59 -5.18 7.18 -9.74
CA ILE A 59 -6.40 6.44 -9.38
C ILE A 59 -6.06 5.05 -8.83
N VAL A 60 -5.17 4.30 -9.51
CA VAL A 60 -4.74 2.98 -9.03
C VAL A 60 -3.96 3.11 -7.72
N GLY A 61 -3.07 4.10 -7.61
CA GLY A 61 -2.37 4.41 -6.37
C GLY A 61 -3.33 4.72 -5.22
N PHE A 62 -4.39 5.48 -5.48
CA PHE A 62 -5.42 5.80 -4.50
C PHE A 62 -6.17 4.56 -4.02
N GLY A 63 -6.65 3.70 -4.94
CA GLY A 63 -7.33 2.46 -4.56
C GLY A 63 -6.46 1.54 -3.71
N ILE A 64 -5.20 1.33 -4.11
CA ILE A 64 -4.23 0.56 -3.32
C ILE A 64 -3.96 1.24 -1.98
N GLY A 65 -3.85 2.57 -1.96
CA GLY A 65 -3.65 3.36 -0.75
C GLY A 65 -4.78 3.16 0.25
N VAL A 66 -6.04 3.25 -0.17
CA VAL A 66 -7.21 3.02 0.71
C VAL A 66 -7.17 1.63 1.33
N ILE A 67 -6.96 0.60 0.50
CA ILE A 67 -6.90 -0.79 0.94
C ILE A 67 -5.73 -0.98 1.93
N SER A 68 -4.56 -0.44 1.58
CA SER A 68 -3.36 -0.46 2.42
C SER A 68 -3.57 0.23 3.77
N GLY A 69 -4.23 1.40 3.78
CA GLY A 69 -4.51 2.18 4.98
C GLY A 69 -5.49 1.49 5.92
N ILE A 70 -6.48 0.78 5.36
CA ILE A 70 -7.43 -0.04 6.13
C ILE A 70 -6.70 -1.17 6.83
N VAL A 71 -5.88 -1.91 6.08
CA VAL A 71 -5.12 -3.06 6.56
C VAL A 71 -3.99 -2.66 7.51
N GLY A 72 -3.36 -1.50 7.30
CA GLY A 72 -2.25 -1.00 8.11
C GLY A 72 -0.86 -1.55 7.74
N ALA A 73 -0.73 -2.30 6.64
CA ALA A 73 0.54 -2.94 6.23
C ALA A 73 1.49 -2.05 5.40
N GLY A 74 1.21 -0.75 5.26
CA GLY A 74 2.04 0.17 4.47
C GLY A 74 2.04 -0.08 2.94
N GLY A 75 1.27 -1.07 2.47
CA GLY A 75 0.93 -1.29 1.06
C GLY A 75 2.04 -1.87 0.19
N ALA A 76 3.25 -2.04 0.75
CA ALA A 76 4.43 -2.53 0.03
C ALA A 76 4.18 -3.88 -0.66
N PHE A 77 3.50 -4.80 0.03
CA PHE A 77 3.26 -6.15 -0.47
C PHE A 77 2.27 -6.19 -1.66
N ILE A 78 1.36 -5.20 -1.76
CA ILE A 78 0.36 -5.10 -2.83
C ILE A 78 0.94 -4.36 -4.05
N ILE A 79 1.77 -3.34 -3.80
CA ILE A 79 2.31 -2.47 -4.84
C ILE A 79 3.11 -3.25 -5.89
N ILE A 80 3.98 -4.17 -5.46
CA ILE A 80 4.90 -4.90 -6.35
C ILE A 80 4.14 -5.72 -7.40
N PRO A 81 3.22 -6.65 -7.03
CA PRO A 81 2.47 -7.41 -8.01
C PRO A 81 1.59 -6.52 -8.90
N VAL A 82 1.04 -5.42 -8.38
CA VAL A 82 0.22 -4.51 -9.20
C VAL A 82 1.07 -3.74 -10.22
N LEU A 83 2.24 -3.24 -9.83
CA LEU A 83 3.16 -2.57 -10.76
C LEU A 83 3.66 -3.51 -11.86
N LEU A 84 3.94 -4.77 -11.51
CA LEU A 84 4.34 -5.79 -12.48
C LEU A 84 3.16 -6.19 -13.39
N ALA A 85 2.04 -6.65 -12.82
CA ALA A 85 0.94 -7.21 -13.61
C ALA A 85 0.19 -6.14 -14.43
N LEU A 86 -0.03 -4.95 -13.87
CA LEU A 86 -0.87 -3.92 -14.48
C LEU A 86 -0.08 -2.96 -15.38
N PHE A 87 1.14 -2.60 -14.97
CA PHE A 87 1.98 -1.62 -15.69
C PHE A 87 3.17 -2.24 -16.43
N LYS A 88 3.45 -3.55 -16.25
CA LYS A 88 4.51 -4.31 -16.95
C LYS A 88 5.89 -3.64 -16.90
N LEU A 89 6.15 -2.90 -15.82
CA LEU A 89 7.40 -2.18 -15.61
C LEU A 89 8.56 -3.16 -15.37
N PRO A 90 9.80 -2.78 -15.73
CA PRO A 90 10.96 -3.59 -15.43
C PRO A 90 11.21 -3.67 -13.92
N MET A 91 11.69 -4.83 -13.46
CA MET A 91 11.79 -5.17 -12.04
C MET A 91 12.58 -4.15 -11.22
N ASN A 92 13.66 -3.61 -11.77
CA ASN A 92 14.48 -2.56 -11.16
C ASN A 92 13.66 -1.29 -10.84
N THR A 93 12.83 -0.82 -11.78
CA THR A 93 11.96 0.35 -11.57
C THR A 93 10.85 0.05 -10.56
N VAL A 94 10.29 -1.17 -10.58
CA VAL A 94 9.27 -1.59 -9.62
C VAL A 94 9.80 -1.56 -8.20
N VAL A 95 10.98 -2.15 -7.96
CA VAL A 95 11.58 -2.19 -6.62
C VAL A 95 11.84 -0.77 -6.12
N ASN A 96 12.48 0.08 -6.91
CA ASN A 96 12.77 1.46 -6.53
C ASN A 96 11.50 2.26 -6.21
N ASN A 97 10.48 2.18 -7.06
CA ASN A 97 9.23 2.90 -6.82
C ASN A 97 8.45 2.34 -5.63
N SER A 98 8.47 1.02 -5.42
CA SER A 98 7.69 0.37 -4.36
C SER A 98 8.11 0.83 -2.97
N ILE A 99 9.42 0.96 -2.72
CA ILE A 99 9.96 1.43 -1.44
C ILE A 99 9.55 2.87 -1.17
N ALA A 100 9.71 3.76 -2.16
CA ALA A 100 9.34 5.16 -2.02
C ALA A 100 7.84 5.32 -1.74
N ILE A 101 7.00 4.60 -2.50
CA ILE A 101 5.54 4.68 -2.34
C ILE A 101 5.10 4.09 -1.00
N ALA A 102 5.67 2.96 -0.59
CA ALA A 102 5.38 2.32 0.70
C ALA A 102 5.75 3.22 1.88
N PHE A 103 6.91 3.88 1.81
CA PHE A 103 7.34 4.84 2.82
C PHE A 103 6.33 5.99 2.96
N ILE A 104 5.99 6.63 1.84
CA ILE A 104 5.03 7.75 1.79
C ILE A 104 3.65 7.33 2.33
N SER A 105 3.18 6.14 1.96
CA SER A 105 1.90 5.60 2.44
C SER A 105 1.92 5.30 3.94
N SER A 106 3.01 4.72 4.42
CA SER A 106 3.18 4.37 5.84
C SER A 106 3.20 5.61 6.71
N VAL A 107 3.90 6.67 6.29
CA VAL A 107 3.89 7.97 6.98
C VAL A 107 2.47 8.54 7.06
N GLY A 108 1.72 8.53 5.94
CA GLY A 108 0.35 9.04 5.92
C GLY A 108 -0.60 8.25 6.83
N ALA A 109 -0.56 6.92 6.78
CA ALA A 109 -1.39 6.06 7.63
C ALA A 109 -1.01 6.16 9.12
N PHE A 110 0.29 6.23 9.42
CA PHE A 110 0.80 6.41 10.78
C PHE A 110 0.30 7.72 11.39
N PHE A 111 0.42 8.83 10.66
CA PHE A 111 -0.01 10.13 11.14
C PHE A 111 -1.51 10.14 11.50
N ILE A 112 -2.35 9.54 10.66
CA ILE A 112 -3.77 9.40 10.93
C ILE A 112 -4.06 8.53 12.15
N LYS A 113 -3.42 7.36 12.27
CA LYS A 113 -3.62 6.45 13.41
C LYS A 113 -3.10 7.06 14.72
N LEU A 114 -2.04 7.86 14.65
CA LEU A 114 -1.51 8.64 15.77
C LEU A 114 -2.53 9.69 16.22
N MET A 115 -3.10 10.46 15.28
CA MET A 115 -4.14 11.46 15.59
C MET A 115 -5.41 10.84 16.18
N GLN A 116 -5.75 9.61 15.80
CA GLN A 116 -6.90 8.88 16.36
C GLN A 116 -6.62 8.28 17.75
N GLY A 117 -5.38 8.32 18.26
CA GLY A 117 -5.04 7.78 19.57
C GLY A 117 -4.98 6.24 19.64
N TYR A 118 -5.01 5.54 18.50
CA TYR A 118 -4.92 4.07 18.45
C TYR A 118 -3.49 3.53 18.70
N ILE A 119 -2.49 4.40 18.73
CA ILE A 119 -1.09 4.02 18.93
C ILE A 119 -0.75 4.25 20.40
N PRO A 120 -0.53 3.18 21.21
CA PRO A 120 -0.03 3.32 22.57
C PRO A 120 1.44 3.76 22.51
N VAL A 121 1.66 5.09 22.52
CA VAL A 121 2.97 5.70 22.27
C VAL A 121 4.01 5.22 23.29
N GLU A 122 3.61 5.00 24.53
CA GLU A 122 4.49 4.48 25.59
C GLU A 122 5.03 3.09 25.25
N SER A 123 4.15 2.15 24.89
CA SER A 123 4.55 0.79 24.50
C SER A 123 5.30 0.77 23.18
N ALA A 124 4.95 1.66 22.24
CA ALA A 124 5.60 1.76 20.94
C ALA A 124 7.05 2.25 21.04
N ILE A 125 7.33 3.25 21.90
CA ILE A 125 8.70 3.76 22.10
C ILE A 125 9.59 2.70 22.73
N PHE A 126 9.09 1.96 23.72
CA PHE A 126 9.84 0.87 24.34
C PHE A 126 10.27 -0.19 23.31
N LEU A 127 9.34 -0.63 22.45
CA LEU A 127 9.60 -1.60 21.37
C LEU A 127 10.63 -1.11 20.33
N ILE A 128 10.75 0.20 20.10
CA ILE A 128 11.69 0.75 19.11
C ILE A 128 13.12 0.81 19.66
N ILE A 129 13.26 0.95 20.98
CA ILE A 129 14.55 1.14 21.65
C ILE A 129 15.19 -0.22 22.03
N GLU A 130 14.38 -1.22 22.35
CA GLU A 130 14.82 -2.61 22.61
C GLU A 130 15.26 -3.33 21.32
#